data_AF-A0A914BA48-F1
#
_entry.id   AF-A0A914BA48-F1
#
_cell.length_a   1.000
_cell.length_b   1.000
_cell.length_c   1.000
_cell.angle_alpha   90.00
_cell.angle_beta   90.00
_cell.angle_gamma   90.00
#
_symmetry.space_group_name_H-M   'P 1'
#
loop_
_entity.id
_entity.type
_entity.pdbx_description
1 polymer ?
#
loop_
_entity_poly.entity_id
_entity_poly.type
_entity_poly.pdbx_seq_one_letter_code
_entity_poly.pdbx_strand_id
1 'polypeptide(L)'
;MGAWNVRTLLDHANTSRPERRTALVARELQRYRVDIAALSETHFADKGSLKEEGGGFTFFWKGKRQAEDRIYGVGFAIRSTLVKNLPELPVGISERLMKLRIPLTKNRNLIIVSVYAPTLSSPDEAKEQFYQLLDETIKTTPKADKLVILGISTREWAGTTTAGRES
;
A
#
# COMPACT_ATOMS: atom_id res chain seq x y z
N MET A 1 -2.61 -7.73 -9.97
CA MET A 1 -2.12 -6.97 -8.81
C MET A 1 -0.65 -6.71 -9.01
N GLY A 2 -0.13 -5.55 -8.60
CA GLY A 2 1.30 -5.23 -8.70
C GLY A 2 1.77 -4.41 -7.51
N ALA A 3 3.08 -4.39 -7.26
CA ALA A 3 3.72 -3.51 -6.28
C ALA A 3 4.58 -2.48 -7.04
N TRP A 4 4.49 -1.20 -6.69
CA TRP A 4 5.23 -0.14 -7.36
C TRP A 4 5.93 0.79 -6.37
N ASN A 5 7.22 1.03 -6.57
CA ASN A 5 7.98 2.01 -5.79
C ASN A 5 7.82 3.42 -6.39
N VAL A 6 7.20 4.33 -5.64
CA VAL A 6 7.06 5.75 -6.04
C VAL A 6 8.14 6.54 -5.30
N ARG A 7 9.38 6.34 -5.69
CA ARG A 7 10.60 6.78 -4.97
C ARG A 7 10.82 8.29 -4.79
N THR A 8 9.83 9.15 -5.02
CA THR A 8 9.88 10.59 -4.66
C THR A 8 8.50 11.23 -4.84
N LEU A 9 7.77 11.35 -3.74
CA LEU A 9 6.56 12.17 -3.61
C LEU A 9 6.83 13.54 -2.95
N LEU A 10 8.09 14.02 -2.99
CA LEU A 10 8.45 15.38 -2.61
C LEU A 10 8.63 16.24 -3.87
N ASP A 11 7.72 17.19 -4.05
CA ASP A 11 8.02 18.42 -4.77
C ASP A 11 8.86 19.32 -3.85
N HIS A 12 10.07 19.66 -4.30
CA HIS A 12 10.63 20.95 -3.94
C HIS A 12 9.71 22.01 -4.55
N ALA A 13 9.30 23.00 -3.76
CA ALA A 13 8.28 24.00 -4.07
C ALA A 13 8.55 24.90 -5.30
N ASN A 14 9.56 24.61 -6.13
CA ASN A 14 10.04 25.45 -7.22
C ASN A 14 10.07 24.79 -8.62
N THR A 15 9.51 23.60 -8.82
CA THR A 15 9.45 23.02 -10.18
C THR A 15 8.05 23.10 -10.77
N SER A 16 7.88 23.97 -11.76
CA SER A 16 6.71 24.06 -12.63
C SER A 16 6.58 22.80 -13.51
N ARG A 17 6.02 21.72 -12.94
CA ARG A 17 5.50 20.59 -13.71
C ARG A 17 4.00 20.48 -13.45
N PRO A 18 3.14 20.84 -14.41
CA PRO A 18 1.69 20.90 -14.21
C PRO A 18 0.98 19.54 -14.39
N GLU A 19 1.70 18.43 -14.54
CA GLU A 19 1.11 17.09 -14.55
C GLU A 19 1.35 16.42 -13.19
N ARG A 20 0.31 16.38 -12.35
CA ARG A 20 0.31 15.74 -11.03
C ARG A 20 0.90 14.32 -11.16
N ARG A 21 1.97 13.96 -10.43
CA ARG A 21 2.65 12.64 -10.55
C ARG A 21 1.70 11.46 -10.31
N THR A 22 0.63 11.66 -9.54
CA THR A 22 -0.50 10.72 -9.38
C THR A 22 -1.20 10.41 -10.70
N ALA A 23 -1.35 11.38 -11.59
CA ALA A 23 -1.87 11.19 -12.93
C ALA A 23 -0.95 10.32 -13.80
N LEU A 24 0.38 10.45 -13.66
CA LEU A 24 1.33 9.57 -14.34
C LEU A 24 1.24 8.13 -13.83
N VAL A 25 1.20 7.93 -12.51
CA VAL A 25 1.00 6.60 -11.91
C VAL A 25 -0.33 6.00 -12.37
N ALA A 26 -1.41 6.78 -12.34
CA ALA A 26 -2.72 6.32 -12.80
C ALA A 26 -2.71 5.92 -14.28
N ARG A 27 -2.04 6.69 -15.14
CA ARG A 27 -1.88 6.39 -16.57
C ARG A 27 -1.11 5.09 -16.79
N GLU A 28 -0.02 4.86 -16.07
CA GLU A 28 0.74 3.61 -16.18
C GLU A 28 -0.06 2.42 -15.65
N LEU A 29 -0.74 2.56 -14.51
CA LEU A 29 -1.62 1.51 -13.98
C LEU A 29 -2.73 1.16 -14.97
N GLN A 30 -3.31 2.16 -15.63
CA GLN A 30 -4.28 1.93 -16.69
C GLN A 30 -3.68 1.20 -17.89
N ARG A 31 -2.47 1.60 -18.32
CA ARG A 31 -1.74 0.98 -19.44
C ARG A 31 -1.45 -0.51 -19.18
N TYR A 32 -1.01 -0.85 -17.98
CA TYR A 32 -0.75 -2.23 -17.57
C TYR A 32 -1.99 -2.99 -17.10
N ARG A 33 -3.18 -2.37 -17.15
CA ARG A 33 -4.46 -2.94 -16.68
C ARG A 33 -4.38 -3.41 -15.22
N VAL A 34 -3.67 -2.67 -14.39
CA VAL A 34 -3.54 -2.93 -12.95
C VAL A 34 -4.67 -2.22 -12.22
N ASP A 35 -5.57 -2.98 -11.61
CA ASP A 35 -6.71 -2.39 -10.89
C ASP A 35 -6.37 -1.96 -9.45
N ILE A 36 -5.40 -2.64 -8.83
CA ILE A 36 -4.92 -2.37 -7.47
C ILE A 36 -3.40 -2.48 -7.47
N ALA A 37 -2.74 -1.43 -6.98
CA ALA A 37 -1.31 -1.40 -6.76
C ALA A 37 -0.98 -0.99 -5.33
N ALA A 38 -0.06 -1.72 -4.70
CA ALA A 38 0.56 -1.32 -3.45
C ALA A 38 1.64 -0.25 -3.72
N LEU A 39 1.62 0.81 -2.93
CA LEU A 39 2.53 1.94 -3.02
C LEU A 39 3.40 2.01 -1.76
N SER A 40 4.66 2.37 -1.93
CA SER A 40 5.61 2.62 -0.84
C SER A 40 6.38 3.92 -1.12
N GLU A 41 6.93 4.51 -0.06
CA GLU A 41 7.68 5.77 -0.08
C GLU A 41 6.81 6.98 -0.47
N THR A 42 5.60 7.07 0.09
CA THR A 42 4.67 8.12 -0.32
C THR A 42 4.99 9.53 0.18
N HIS A 43 5.94 9.70 1.12
CA HIS A 43 6.35 10.99 1.73
C HIS A 43 5.19 11.90 2.21
N PHE A 44 3.96 11.39 2.25
CA PHE A 44 2.79 12.12 2.70
C PHE A 44 2.66 11.94 4.21
N ALA A 45 2.35 13.04 4.89
CA ALA A 45 2.05 13.02 6.31
C ALA A 45 0.66 12.41 6.56
N ASP A 46 0.51 11.86 7.77
CA ASP A 46 -0.75 11.37 8.33
C ASP A 46 -1.43 10.32 7.45
N LYS A 47 -2.77 10.27 7.47
CA LYS A 47 -3.58 9.43 6.61
C LYS A 47 -4.36 10.30 5.65
N GLY A 48 -4.55 9.84 4.43
CA GLY A 48 -5.33 10.57 3.45
C GLY A 48 -5.74 9.75 2.26
N SER A 49 -6.60 10.35 1.44
CA SER A 49 -7.03 9.81 0.16
C SER A 49 -7.15 10.92 -0.88
N LEU A 50 -6.77 10.61 -2.13
CA LEU A 50 -6.89 11.52 -3.26
C LEU A 50 -7.51 10.78 -4.44
N LYS A 51 -8.61 11.31 -4.97
CA LYS A 51 -9.21 10.82 -6.21
C LYS A 51 -8.59 11.56 -7.39
N GLU A 52 -7.91 10.83 -8.28
CA GLU A 52 -7.35 11.36 -9.51
C GLU A 52 -8.38 11.23 -10.64
N GLU A 53 -9.09 12.32 -10.92
CA GLU A 53 -10.21 12.32 -11.86
C GLU A 53 -9.77 12.06 -13.31
N GLY A 54 -8.56 12.51 -13.68
CA GLY A 54 -8.00 12.28 -15.02
C GLY A 54 -7.53 10.84 -15.27
N GLY A 55 -7.24 10.08 -14.20
CA GLY A 55 -6.71 8.72 -14.28
C GLY A 55 -7.69 7.62 -13.89
N GLY A 56 -8.79 7.97 -13.21
CA GLY A 56 -9.79 6.99 -12.74
C GLY A 56 -9.29 6.10 -11.60
N PHE A 57 -8.32 6.58 -10.82
CA PHE A 57 -7.78 5.91 -9.63
C PHE A 57 -7.96 6.79 -8.39
N THR A 58 -8.14 6.13 -7.25
CA THR A 58 -8.11 6.74 -5.93
C THR A 58 -6.89 6.21 -5.19
N PHE A 59 -6.08 7.14 -4.71
CA PHE A 59 -4.89 6.88 -3.91
C PHE A 59 -5.26 6.97 -2.43
N PHE A 60 -4.76 6.03 -1.63
CA PHE A 60 -4.86 6.00 -0.18
C PHE A 60 -3.45 5.90 0.39
N TRP A 61 -3.16 6.61 1.48
CA TRP A 61 -1.85 6.53 2.12
C TRP A 61 -1.92 6.65 3.64
N LYS A 62 -0.90 6.10 4.29
CA LYS A 62 -0.59 6.28 5.70
C LYS A 62 0.92 6.52 5.83
N GLY A 63 1.28 7.68 6.36
CA GLY A 63 2.63 8.04 6.76
C GLY A 63 2.69 8.46 8.22
N LYS A 64 3.86 8.95 8.63
CA LYS A 64 4.11 9.51 9.96
C LYS A 64 3.36 10.81 10.18
N ARG A 65 3.26 11.27 11.44
CA ARG A 65 2.64 12.56 11.77
C ARG A 65 3.37 13.70 11.07
N GLN A 66 2.66 14.78 10.76
CA GLN A 66 3.24 15.94 10.07
C GLN A 66 4.49 16.53 10.75
N ALA A 67 4.61 16.39 12.07
CA ALA A 67 5.73 16.87 12.87
C ALA A 67 6.97 15.95 12.85
N GLU A 68 6.85 14.75 12.26
CA GLU A 68 7.96 13.79 12.13
C GLU A 68 8.51 13.81 10.70
N ASP A 69 9.79 13.43 10.55
CA ASP A 69 10.42 13.36 9.24
C ASP A 69 9.61 12.46 8.29
N ARG A 70 9.30 12.99 7.11
CA ARG A 70 8.44 12.35 6.10
C ARG A 70 9.18 11.27 5.31
N ILE A 71 9.89 10.38 5.99
CA ILE A 71 10.82 9.43 5.37
C ILE A 71 10.13 8.10 4.99
N TYR A 72 8.88 7.88 5.42
CA TYR A 72 8.18 6.61 5.27
C TYR A 72 6.69 6.82 4.95
N GLY A 73 6.13 5.91 4.16
CA GLY A 73 4.70 5.89 3.87
C GLY A 73 4.31 4.72 2.99
N VAL A 74 3.17 4.12 3.31
CA VAL A 74 2.54 3.05 2.53
C VAL A 74 1.20 3.51 2.00
N GLY A 75 0.77 2.91 0.90
CA GLY A 75 -0.50 3.26 0.30
C GLY A 75 -1.02 2.25 -0.70
N PHE A 76 -2.19 2.54 -1.23
CA PHE A 76 -2.77 1.83 -2.35
C PHE A 76 -3.20 2.81 -3.43
N ALA A 77 -2.97 2.46 -4.69
CA ALA A 77 -3.72 3.00 -5.82
C ALA A 77 -4.79 1.99 -6.21
N ILE A 78 -6.05 2.40 -6.18
CA ILE A 78 -7.20 1.54 -6.47
C ILE A 78 -8.05 2.20 -7.54
N ARG A 79 -8.46 1.46 -8.57
CA ARG A 79 -9.38 1.97 -9.59
C ARG A 79 -10.64 2.53 -8.91
N SER A 80 -11.02 3.77 -9.21
CA SER A 80 -12.13 4.45 -8.51
C SER A 80 -13.48 3.73 -8.66
N THR A 81 -13.67 2.96 -9.72
CA THR A 81 -14.87 2.11 -9.89
C THR A 81 -14.90 0.96 -8.90
N LEU A 82 -13.74 0.38 -8.54
CA LEU A 82 -13.64 -0.67 -7.52
C LEU A 82 -13.85 -0.10 -6.13
N VAL A 83 -13.33 1.10 -5.85
CA VAL A 83 -13.49 1.75 -4.53
C VAL A 83 -14.95 1.89 -4.14
N LYS A 84 -15.85 2.18 -5.09
CA LYS A 84 -17.30 2.28 -4.84
C LYS A 84 -17.93 0.96 -4.38
N ASN A 85 -17.32 -0.17 -4.73
CA ASN A 85 -17.80 -1.52 -4.42
C ASN A 85 -17.07 -2.14 -3.22
N LEU A 86 -16.14 -1.40 -2.59
CA LEU A 86 -15.47 -1.89 -1.40
C LEU A 86 -16.38 -1.72 -0.17
N PRO A 87 -16.47 -2.74 0.70
CA PRO A 87 -17.22 -2.65 1.95
C PRO A 87 -16.53 -1.71 2.95
N GLU A 88 -15.20 -1.62 2.89
CA GLU A 88 -14.38 -0.75 3.72
C GLU A 88 -13.24 -0.14 2.90
N LEU A 89 -12.89 1.11 3.21
CA LEU A 89 -11.72 1.76 2.61
C LEU A 89 -10.42 1.18 3.20
N PRO A 90 -9.28 1.29 2.49
CA PRO A 90 -8.00 0.85 3.03
C PRO A 90 -7.67 1.48 4.39
N VAL A 91 -7.21 0.65 5.32
CA VAL A 91 -6.90 1.04 6.69
C VAL A 91 -5.40 0.99 6.91
N GLY A 92 -4.81 2.14 7.26
CA GLY A 92 -3.42 2.23 7.68
C GLY A 92 -3.25 1.71 9.10
N ILE A 93 -2.48 0.63 9.26
CA ILE A 93 -2.13 0.03 10.57
C ILE A 93 -0.94 0.78 11.16
N SER A 94 0.07 1.07 10.33
CA SER A 94 1.22 1.90 10.67
C SER A 94 1.70 2.65 9.43
N GLU A 95 2.74 3.48 9.56
CA GLU A 95 3.44 4.11 8.44
C GLU A 95 4.14 3.12 7.49
N ARG A 96 4.17 1.83 7.87
CA ARG A 96 4.76 0.72 7.12
C ARG A 96 3.80 -0.40 6.75
N LEU A 97 2.57 -0.40 7.29
CA LEU A 97 1.56 -1.42 7.00
C LEU A 97 0.20 -0.77 6.71
N MET A 98 -0.39 -1.14 5.58
CA MET A 98 -1.77 -0.79 5.23
C MET A 98 -2.53 -2.01 4.75
N LYS A 99 -3.78 -2.17 5.18
CA LYS A 99 -4.64 -3.31 4.82
C LYS A 99 -5.78 -2.86 3.92
N LEU A 100 -6.11 -3.68 2.94
CA LEU A 100 -7.28 -3.55 2.07
C LEU A 100 -8.06 -4.86 2.09
N ARG A 101 -9.38 -4.77 2.22
CA ARG A 101 -10.29 -5.92 2.18
C ARG A 101 -11.18 -5.83 0.95
N ILE A 102 -11.22 -6.92 0.19
CA ILE A 102 -12.03 -7.02 -1.03
C ILE A 102 -12.95 -8.23 -0.90
N PRO A 103 -14.27 -8.06 -1.00
CA PRO A 103 -15.19 -9.19 -0.96
C PRO A 103 -15.00 -10.04 -2.22
N LEU A 104 -14.94 -11.35 -2.03
CA LEU A 104 -14.94 -12.37 -3.08
C LEU A 104 -16.28 -13.10 -3.09
N THR A 105 -16.46 -13.96 -4.09
CA THR A 105 -17.61 -14.88 -4.16
C THR A 105 -17.62 -15.84 -2.96
N LYS A 106 -18.81 -16.30 -2.56
CA LYS A 106 -19.03 -17.29 -1.47
C LYS A 106 -18.67 -16.80 -0.06
N ASN A 107 -18.94 -15.52 0.24
CA ASN A 107 -18.75 -14.92 1.57
C ASN A 107 -17.30 -14.99 2.09
N ARG A 108 -16.32 -14.99 1.16
CA ARG A 108 -14.89 -14.93 1.47
C ARG A 108 -14.37 -13.55 1.13
N ASN A 109 -13.26 -13.15 1.73
CA ASN A 109 -12.57 -11.91 1.40
C ASN A 109 -11.16 -12.20 0.89
N LEU A 110 -10.66 -11.29 0.08
CA LEU A 110 -9.25 -11.13 -0.20
C LEU A 110 -8.74 -9.98 0.66
N ILE A 111 -7.80 -10.29 1.54
CA ILE A 111 -7.06 -9.32 2.32
C ILE A 111 -5.75 -9.05 1.59
N ILE A 112 -5.51 -7.79 1.22
CA ILE A 112 -4.26 -7.33 0.64
C ILE A 112 -3.57 -6.46 1.68
N VAL A 113 -2.34 -6.79 2.05
CA VAL A 113 -1.53 -6.00 2.98
C VAL A 113 -0.39 -5.37 2.19
N SER A 114 -0.35 -4.05 2.13
CA SER A 114 0.79 -3.29 1.62
C SER A 114 1.82 -3.13 2.75
N VAL A 115 3.04 -3.60 2.53
CA VAL A 115 4.13 -3.57 3.52
C VAL A 115 5.35 -2.81 2.98
N TYR A 116 5.95 -2.01 3.85
CA TYR A 116 7.26 -1.38 3.62
C TYR A 116 8.24 -1.84 4.69
N ALA A 117 9.08 -2.82 4.33
CA ALA A 117 9.98 -3.48 5.27
C ALA A 117 10.96 -2.47 5.91
N PRO A 118 11.31 -2.64 7.19
CA PRO A 118 12.38 -1.89 7.82
C PRO A 118 13.70 -2.13 7.08
N THR A 119 14.53 -1.09 7.00
CA THR A 119 15.86 -1.17 6.38
C THR A 119 16.84 -1.88 7.33
N LEU A 120 17.96 -2.38 6.80
CA LEU A 120 19.01 -3.00 7.63
C LEU A 120 19.50 -2.08 8.76
N SER A 121 19.57 -0.77 8.48
CA SER A 121 19.96 0.28 9.43
C SER A 121 18.86 0.69 10.42
N SER A 122 17.65 0.14 10.33
CA SER A 122 16.62 0.39 11.33
C SER A 122 17.01 -0.24 12.67
N PRO A 123 16.70 0.40 13.81
CA PRO A 123 16.91 -0.20 15.13
C PRO A 123 16.21 -1.55 15.23
N ASP A 124 16.80 -2.50 15.96
CA ASP A 124 16.23 -3.85 16.08
C ASP A 124 14.86 -3.83 16.76
N GLU A 125 14.64 -2.95 17.73
CA GLU A 125 13.32 -2.72 18.33
C GLU A 125 12.26 -2.33 17.27
N ALA A 126 12.61 -1.47 16.31
CA ALA A 126 11.70 -1.07 15.24
C ALA A 126 11.43 -2.22 14.26
N LYS A 127 12.41 -3.11 14.04
CA LYS A 127 12.21 -4.33 13.25
C LYS A 127 11.28 -5.30 13.97
N GLU A 128 11.51 -5.55 15.25
CA GLU A 128 10.68 -6.43 16.07
C GLU A 128 9.23 -5.95 16.11
N GLN A 129 9.00 -4.68 16.39
CA GLN A 129 7.66 -4.07 16.37
C GLN A 129 6.98 -4.25 15.00
N PHE A 130 7.71 -4.07 13.91
CA PHE A 130 7.18 -4.30 12.56
C PHE A 130 6.76 -5.76 12.33
N TYR A 131 7.62 -6.72 12.69
CA TYR A 131 7.32 -8.14 12.50
C TYR A 131 6.20 -8.64 13.42
N GLN A 132 6.11 -8.11 14.65
CA GLN A 132 5.00 -8.38 15.55
C GLN A 132 3.67 -7.89 14.97
N LEU A 133 3.61 -6.65 14.50
CA LEU A 133 2.41 -6.09 13.86
C LEU A 133 2.01 -6.86 12.59
N LEU A 134 2.98 -7.30 11.80
CA LEU A 134 2.72 -8.10 10.61
C LEU A 134 2.12 -9.47 10.98
N ASP A 135 2.70 -10.15 11.97
CA ASP A 135 2.22 -11.43 12.46
C ASP A 135 0.81 -11.33 13.06
N GLU A 136 0.53 -10.29 13.85
CA GLU A 136 -0.82 -9.99 14.35
C GLU A 136 -1.81 -9.75 13.20
N THR A 137 -1.42 -9.01 12.17
CA THR A 137 -2.26 -8.75 10.99
C THR A 137 -2.57 -10.04 10.22
N ILE A 138 -1.59 -10.95 10.12
CA ILE A 138 -1.78 -12.27 9.50
C ILE A 138 -2.72 -13.12 10.36
N LYS A 139 -2.49 -13.17 11.69
CA LYS A 139 -3.28 -13.99 12.63
C LYS A 139 -4.74 -13.54 12.76
N THR A 140 -4.99 -12.24 12.68
CA THR A 140 -6.36 -11.67 12.72
C THR A 140 -7.14 -11.88 11.42
N THR A 141 -6.47 -12.30 10.34
CA THR A 141 -7.15 -12.62 9.07
C THR A 141 -7.83 -14.00 9.19
N PRO A 142 -9.15 -14.11 8.96
CA PRO A 142 -9.84 -15.39 9.01
C PRO A 142 -9.23 -16.42 8.04
N LYS A 143 -9.06 -17.68 8.47
CA LYS A 143 -8.47 -18.74 7.62
C LYS A 143 -9.24 -19.02 6.32
N ALA A 144 -10.53 -18.69 6.28
CA ALA A 144 -11.35 -18.83 5.09
C ALA A 144 -11.08 -17.75 4.03
N ASP A 145 -10.47 -16.63 4.44
CA ASP A 145 -10.11 -15.52 3.58
C ASP A 145 -8.75 -15.75 2.93
N LYS A 146 -8.57 -15.21 1.73
CA LYS A 146 -7.28 -15.24 1.04
C LYS A 146 -6.45 -14.05 1.49
N LEU A 147 -5.19 -14.26 1.85
CA LEU A 147 -4.27 -13.20 2.22
C LEU A 147 -3.18 -13.04 1.15
N VAL A 148 -2.94 -11.80 0.72
CA VAL A 148 -1.85 -11.44 -0.18
C VAL A 148 -1.06 -10.32 0.49
N ILE A 149 0.24 -10.53 0.67
CA ILE A 149 1.15 -9.51 1.17
C ILE A 149 1.89 -8.94 -0.04
N LEU A 150 1.74 -7.65 -0.27
CA LEU A 150 2.42 -6.90 -1.32
C LEU A 150 3.37 -5.92 -0.64
N GLY A 151 4.62 -5.88 -1.05
CA GLY A 151 5.53 -4.92 -0.47
C GLY A 151 6.85 -4.87 -1.18
N ILE A 152 7.60 -3.82 -0.86
CA ILE A 152 8.98 -3.69 -1.30
C ILE A 152 9.90 -3.99 -0.13
N SER A 153 10.73 -5.01 -0.31
CA SER A 153 11.90 -5.26 0.52
C SER A 153 13.10 -4.61 -0.17
N THR A 154 13.77 -3.67 0.49
CA THR A 154 15.03 -3.12 -0.02
C THR A 154 16.09 -4.24 0.01
N ARG A 155 16.20 -5.02 -1.09
CA ARG A 155 17.17 -6.12 -1.38
C ARG A 155 17.23 -7.17 -0.24
N GLU A 156 16.63 -8.36 -0.31
CA GLU A 156 16.92 -9.47 -1.24
C GLU A 156 15.77 -10.53 -1.25
N TRP A 157 14.50 -10.10 -1.28
CA TRP A 157 13.39 -11.06 -1.50
C TRP A 157 12.39 -10.50 -2.50
N ALA A 158 12.60 -10.80 -3.77
CA ALA A 158 11.55 -10.75 -4.79
C ALA A 158 10.78 -12.08 -4.73
N GLY A 159 9.92 -12.25 -3.74
CA GLY A 159 9.05 -13.41 -3.59
C GLY A 159 7.60 -12.99 -3.60
N THR A 160 6.84 -13.37 -4.63
CA THR A 160 5.38 -13.38 -4.52
C THR A 160 5.01 -14.60 -3.68
N THR A 161 5.04 -14.48 -2.35
CA THR A 161 4.63 -15.59 -1.48
C THR A 161 3.11 -15.68 -1.47
N THR A 162 2.58 -16.56 -2.32
CA THR A 162 1.24 -17.11 -2.12
C THR A 162 1.36 -18.14 -1.01
N ALA A 163 1.01 -17.76 0.23
CA ALA A 163 0.89 -18.73 1.31
C ALA A 163 -0.36 -19.59 1.08
N GLY A 164 -0.24 -20.59 0.20
CA GLY A 164 -1.17 -21.71 0.14
C GLY A 164 -0.81 -22.65 1.28
N ARG A 165 -1.64 -22.69 2.32
CA ARG A 165 -1.55 -23.74 3.34
C ARG A 165 -2.43 -24.88 2.85
N GLU A 166 -1.80 -25.95 2.37
CA GLU A 166 -2.49 -27.20 2.07
C GLU A 166 -3.06 -27.79 3.37
N SER A 167 -4.17 -28.50 3.17
CA SER A 167 -5.17 -29.01 4.12
C SER A 167 -4.62 -29.75 5.33
#